data_AF-A0A7W5NV90-F1
#
_entry.id   AF-A0A7W5NV90-F1
#
_cell.length_a   1.000
_cell.length_b   1.000
_cell.length_c   1.000
_cell.angle_alpha   90.00
_cell.angle_beta   90.00
_cell.angle_gamma   90.00
#
_symmetry.space_group_name_H-M   'P 1'
#
loop_
_entity.id
_entity.type
_entity.pdbx_description
1 polymer ?
#
loop_
_entity_poly.entity_id
_entity_poly.type
_entity_poly.pdbx_seq_one_letter_code
_entity_poly.pdbx_strand_id
1 'polypeptide(L)'
;MGEASSSICRQAARGESLLALLARDDLDAAIDAGLMDIAPCSADCACVTRLAPIWDAQRRLRTAWEARERHRARQARLLRRAAERDARRMPAPAAPQAPRPSLPPSAAAILARAKARAAGKSGS
;
A
#
# COMPACT_ATOMS: atom_id res chain seq x y z
N MET A 1 7.29 -43.61 -38.18
CA MET A 1 8.71 -43.41 -37.87
C MET A 1 8.93 -41.91 -37.72
N GLY A 2 8.85 -41.40 -36.49
CA GLY A 2 9.12 -39.98 -36.20
C GLY A 2 10.60 -39.86 -35.87
N GLU A 3 11.38 -39.40 -36.84
CA GLU A 3 12.81 -39.16 -36.69
C GLU A 3 13.07 -38.30 -35.46
N ALA A 4 13.70 -38.91 -34.45
CA ALA A 4 15.03 -38.58 -33.94
C ALA A 4 15.63 -37.21 -34.34
N SER A 5 14.88 -36.12 -34.25
CA SER A 5 15.46 -34.80 -34.03
C SER A 5 15.80 -34.66 -32.55
N SER A 6 16.80 -35.46 -32.17
CA SER A 6 17.75 -35.18 -31.08
C SER A 6 18.62 -33.96 -31.46
N SER A 7 17.97 -32.91 -31.95
CA SER A 7 18.54 -31.57 -32.08
C SER A 7 18.34 -30.95 -30.71
N ILE A 8 19.45 -30.76 -30.00
CA ILE A 8 19.57 -30.24 -28.64
C ILE A 8 18.39 -29.29 -28.34
N CYS A 9 17.48 -29.71 -27.47
CA CYS A 9 16.38 -28.87 -27.05
C CYS A 9 16.97 -27.55 -26.53
N ARG A 10 16.73 -26.43 -27.21
CA ARG A 10 17.30 -25.12 -26.83
C ARG A 10 16.95 -24.73 -25.40
N GLN A 11 15.78 -25.16 -24.94
CA GLN A 11 15.38 -24.96 -23.54
C GLN A 11 16.22 -25.78 -22.57
N ALA A 12 16.70 -26.98 -22.94
CA ALA A 12 17.60 -27.75 -22.10
C ALA A 12 18.91 -26.98 -21.89
N ALA A 13 19.56 -26.51 -22.96
CA ALA A 13 20.81 -25.74 -22.84
C ALA A 13 20.63 -24.46 -22.00
N ARG A 14 19.54 -23.70 -22.21
CA ARG A 14 19.23 -22.52 -21.41
C ARG A 14 18.90 -22.87 -19.94
N GLY A 15 18.20 -23.98 -19.74
CA GLY A 15 17.79 -24.46 -18.43
C GLY A 15 18.96 -24.95 -17.57
N GLU A 16 19.97 -25.60 -18.15
CA GLU A 16 21.17 -26.03 -17.42
C GLU A 16 21.92 -24.84 -16.81
N SER A 17 22.09 -23.74 -17.55
CA SER A 17 22.70 -22.51 -17.02
C SER A 17 21.89 -21.93 -15.85
N LEU A 18 20.56 -21.95 -15.94
CA LEU A 18 19.68 -21.50 -14.85
C LEU A 18 19.75 -22.43 -13.64
N LEU A 19 19.82 -23.75 -13.84
CA LEU A 19 19.98 -24.72 -12.76
C LEU A 19 21.29 -24.50 -12.00
N ALA A 20 22.38 -24.17 -12.71
CA ALA A 20 23.65 -23.85 -12.07
C ALA A 20 23.57 -22.60 -11.15
N LEU A 21 22.80 -21.57 -11.55
CA LEU A 21 22.55 -20.38 -10.74
C LEU A 21 21.67 -20.72 -9.52
N LEU A 22 20.60 -21.48 -9.73
CA LEU A 22 19.72 -21.95 -8.65
C LEU A 22 20.45 -22.84 -7.63
N ALA A 23 21.37 -23.70 -8.09
CA ALA A 23 22.18 -24.55 -7.22
C ALA A 23 23.13 -23.74 -6.31
N ARG A 24 23.48 -22.51 -6.72
CA ARG A 24 24.29 -21.57 -5.93
C ARG A 24 23.44 -20.62 -5.08
N ASP A 25 22.12 -20.81 -5.07
CA ASP A 25 21.13 -19.91 -4.46
C ASP A 25 21.19 -18.47 -5.01
N ASP A 26 21.73 -18.30 -6.22
CA ASP A 26 21.87 -17.01 -6.89
C ASP A 26 20.59 -16.68 -7.68
N LEU A 27 19.52 -16.42 -6.93
CA LEU A 27 18.19 -16.18 -7.49
C LEU A 27 18.13 -14.91 -8.34
N ASP A 28 18.86 -13.86 -7.96
CA ASP A 28 18.86 -12.60 -8.69
C ASP A 28 19.53 -12.77 -10.06
N ALA A 29 20.71 -13.41 -10.11
CA ALA A 29 21.35 -13.72 -11.38
C ALA A 29 20.49 -14.67 -12.26
N ALA A 30 19.76 -15.61 -11.64
CA ALA A 30 18.84 -16.48 -12.37
C ALA A 30 17.69 -15.68 -12.99
N ILE A 31 17.10 -14.74 -12.25
CA ILE A 31 16.05 -13.84 -12.75
C ILE A 31 16.58 -13.00 -13.91
N ASP A 32 17.77 -12.40 -13.77
CA ASP A 32 18.41 -11.60 -14.82
C ASP A 32 18.74 -12.44 -16.08
N ALA A 33 19.09 -13.71 -15.92
CA ALA A 33 19.26 -14.67 -17.02
C ALA A 33 17.92 -15.12 -17.67
N GLY A 34 16.80 -14.60 -17.19
CA GLY A 34 15.45 -14.86 -17.71
C GLY A 34 14.82 -16.14 -17.16
N LEU A 35 15.02 -16.43 -15.86
CA LEU A 35 14.35 -17.53 -15.15
C LEU A 35 12.83 -17.50 -15.32
N MET A 36 12.23 -16.32 -15.43
CA MET A 36 10.78 -16.17 -15.58
C MET A 36 10.29 -16.30 -17.03
N ASP A 37 11.19 -16.21 -18.00
CA ASP A 37 10.85 -16.20 -19.43
C ASP A 37 11.05 -17.55 -20.11
N ILE A 38 11.72 -18.49 -19.43
CA ILE A 38 11.84 -19.86 -19.94
C ILE A 38 10.46 -20.53 -19.92
N ALA A 39 9.97 -20.88 -21.10
CA ALA A 39 8.71 -21.61 -21.27
C ALA A 39 8.95 -23.11 -21.09
N PRO A 40 7.94 -23.89 -20.68
CA PRO A 40 8.04 -25.34 -20.63
C PRO A 40 8.22 -25.95 -22.03
N CYS A 41 8.88 -27.11 -22.09
CA CYS A 41 8.97 -27.90 -23.31
C CYS A 41 7.71 -28.75 -23.48
N SER A 42 7.58 -29.44 -24.63
CA SER A 42 6.56 -30.47 -24.77
C SER A 42 6.72 -31.54 -23.68
N ALA A 43 5.61 -32.11 -23.22
CA ALA A 43 5.61 -33.11 -22.16
C ALA A 43 6.48 -34.35 -22.50
N ASP A 44 6.62 -34.65 -23.80
CA ASP A 44 7.42 -35.76 -24.31
C ASP A 44 8.93 -35.44 -24.37
N CYS A 45 9.37 -34.21 -24.06
CA CYS A 45 10.79 -33.87 -24.01
C CYS A 45 11.44 -34.46 -22.76
N ALA A 46 12.52 -35.22 -22.96
CA ALA A 46 13.36 -35.75 -21.87
C ALA A 46 14.00 -34.64 -20.97
N CYS A 47 13.94 -33.38 -21.38
CA CYS A 47 14.39 -32.24 -20.61
C CYS A 47 13.42 -31.82 -19.49
N VAL A 48 12.13 -32.17 -19.58
CA VAL A 48 11.10 -31.68 -18.65
C VAL A 48 11.39 -32.08 -17.21
N THR A 49 11.76 -33.34 -16.97
CA THR A 49 12.09 -33.83 -15.62
C THR A 49 13.34 -33.18 -15.06
N ARG A 50 14.37 -32.96 -15.89
CA ARG A 50 15.62 -32.29 -15.47
C ARG A 50 15.38 -30.83 -15.09
N LEU A 51 14.51 -30.14 -15.82
CA LEU A 51 14.19 -28.73 -15.57
C LEU A 51 13.08 -28.53 -14.52
N ALA A 52 12.60 -29.58 -13.86
CA ALA A 52 11.57 -29.46 -12.82
C ALA A 52 11.88 -28.43 -11.71
N PRO A 53 13.12 -28.28 -11.22
CA PRO A 53 13.46 -27.27 -10.22
C PRO A 53 13.22 -25.83 -10.69
N ILE A 54 13.36 -25.55 -11.99
CA ILE A 54 13.08 -24.24 -12.60
C ILE A 54 11.59 -23.92 -12.44
N TRP A 55 10.71 -24.88 -12.71
CA TRP A 55 9.27 -24.70 -12.57
C TRP A 55 8.86 -24.46 -11.12
N ASP A 56 9.47 -25.19 -10.18
CA ASP A 56 9.28 -24.97 -8.76
C ASP A 56 9.71 -23.56 -8.33
N ALA A 57 10.88 -23.10 -8.78
CA ALA A 57 11.38 -21.75 -8.51
C ALA A 57 10.43 -20.67 -9.06
N GLN A 58 10.00 -20.79 -10.31
CA GLN A 58 9.02 -19.87 -10.92
C GLN A 58 7.69 -19.84 -10.15
N ARG A 59 7.18 -20.99 -9.68
CA ARG A 59 5.95 -21.01 -8.86
C ARG A 59 6.17 -20.26 -7.55
N ARG A 60 7.26 -20.55 -6.83
CA ARG A 60 7.60 -19.90 -5.56
C ARG A 60 7.71 -18.38 -5.72
N LEU A 61 8.37 -17.91 -6.78
CA LEU A 61 8.51 -16.49 -7.09
C LEU A 61 7.17 -15.81 -7.34
N ARG A 62 6.31 -16.42 -8.19
CA ARG A 62 4.95 -15.90 -8.43
C ARG A 62 4.15 -15.78 -7.14
N THR A 63 4.14 -16.83 -6.32
CA THR A 63 3.45 -16.81 -5.03
C THR A 63 4.01 -15.72 -4.10
N ALA A 64 5.32 -15.53 -4.07
CA ALA A 64 5.96 -14.48 -3.27
C ALA A 64 5.56 -13.08 -3.75
N TRP A 65 5.52 -12.84 -5.06
CA TRP A 65 5.07 -11.56 -5.62
C TRP A 65 3.60 -11.27 -5.35
N GLU A 66 2.72 -12.26 -5.51
CA GLU A 66 1.31 -12.13 -5.15
C GLU A 66 1.13 -11.83 -3.65
N ALA A 67 1.93 -12.47 -2.78
CA ALA A 67 1.91 -12.19 -1.36
C ALA A 67 2.34 -10.74 -1.03
N ARG A 68 3.41 -10.26 -1.69
CA ARG A 68 3.88 -8.87 -1.57
C ARG A 68 2.81 -7.90 -2.05
N GLU A 69 2.15 -8.18 -3.16
CA GLU A 69 1.10 -7.32 -3.71
C GLU A 69 -0.11 -7.24 -2.78
N ARG A 70 -0.57 -8.39 -2.26
CA ARG A 70 -1.63 -8.41 -1.23
C ARG A 70 -1.25 -7.60 0.01
N HIS A 71 0.02 -7.64 0.43
CA HIS A 71 0.51 -6.84 1.54
C HIS A 71 0.46 -5.34 1.22
N ARG A 72 0.97 -4.91 0.07
CA ARG A 72 0.91 -3.50 -0.37
C ARG A 72 -0.53 -2.99 -0.45
N ALA A 73 -1.44 -3.78 -1.00
CA ALA A 73 -2.85 -3.44 -1.08
C ALA A 73 -3.48 -3.27 0.31
N ARG A 74 -3.14 -4.15 1.28
CA ARG A 74 -3.58 -3.99 2.68
C ARG A 74 -3.03 -2.71 3.30
N GLN A 75 -1.73 -2.44 3.14
CA GLN A 75 -1.10 -1.22 3.67
C GLN A 75 -1.76 0.05 3.13
N ALA A 76 -2.01 0.11 1.82
CA ALA A 76 -2.71 1.24 1.20
C ALA A 76 -4.11 1.47 1.80
N ARG A 77 -4.86 0.40 2.11
CA ARG A 77 -6.16 0.51 2.78
C ARG A 77 -6.05 1.03 4.20
N LEU A 78 -5.05 0.58 4.96
CA LEU A 78 -4.82 1.02 6.33
C LEU A 78 -4.41 2.50 6.38
N LEU A 79 -3.52 2.92 5.49
CA LEU A 79 -3.11 4.32 5.37
C LEU A 79 -4.30 5.24 5.06
N ARG A 80 -5.19 4.85 4.14
CA ARG A 80 -6.42 5.60 3.86
C ARG A 80 -7.31 5.74 5.09
N ARG A 81 -7.52 4.64 5.83
CA ARG A 81 -8.34 4.66 7.05
C ARG A 81 -7.70 5.51 8.16
N ALA A 82 -6.38 5.48 8.29
CA ALA A 82 -5.66 6.31 9.24
C ALA A 82 -5.85 7.79 8.90
N ALA A 83 -5.62 8.17 7.64
CA ALA A 83 -5.83 9.55 7.17
C ALA A 83 -7.26 10.04 7.39
N GLU A 84 -8.27 9.21 7.10
CA GLU A 84 -9.68 9.55 7.36
C GLU A 84 -9.97 9.77 8.85
N ARG A 85 -9.43 8.91 9.72
CA ARG A 85 -9.58 9.05 11.17
C ARG A 85 -8.90 10.30 11.69
N ASP A 86 -7.72 10.62 11.18
CA ASP A 86 -6.99 11.82 11.55
C ASP A 86 -7.74 13.08 11.09
N ALA A 87 -8.27 13.10 9.86
CA ALA A 87 -9.12 14.18 9.38
C ALA A 87 -10.38 14.39 10.24
N ARG A 88 -11.02 13.29 10.70
CA ARG A 88 -12.16 13.38 11.64
C ARG A 88 -11.77 13.89 13.02
N ARG A 89 -10.51 13.70 13.44
CA ARG A 89 -9.99 14.16 14.73
C ARG A 89 -9.51 15.60 14.70
N MET A 90 -9.20 16.14 13.51
CA MET A 90 -8.84 17.55 13.38
C MET A 90 -10.03 18.41 13.80
N PRO A 91 -9.90 19.26 14.84
CA PRO A 91 -10.97 20.17 15.21
C PRO A 91 -11.25 21.08 14.02
N ALA A 92 -12.53 21.33 13.74
CA ALA A 92 -12.93 22.24 12.67
C ALA A 92 -12.21 23.58 12.87
N PRO A 93 -11.65 24.18 11.81
CA PRO A 93 -11.04 25.50 11.93
C PRO A 93 -12.05 26.45 12.56
N ALA A 94 -11.64 27.10 13.65
CA ALA A 94 -12.51 28.03 14.37
C ALA A 94 -13.05 29.06 13.39
N ALA A 95 -14.37 29.03 13.17
CA ALA A 95 -15.02 30.06 12.37
C ALA A 95 -14.68 31.43 12.99
N PRO A 96 -14.34 32.45 12.18
CA PRO A 96 -14.16 33.80 12.69
C PRO A 96 -15.41 34.17 13.48
N GLN A 97 -15.26 34.40 14.79
CA GLN A 97 -16.38 34.81 15.61
C GLN A 97 -16.87 36.14 15.06
N ALA A 98 -18.11 36.17 14.57
CA ALA A 98 -18.74 37.41 14.17
C ALA A 98 -18.64 38.39 15.35
N PRO A 99 -18.21 39.65 15.13
CA PRO A 99 -18.11 40.63 16.19
C PRO A 99 -19.47 40.72 16.89
N ARG A 100 -19.47 40.45 18.20
CA ARG A 100 -20.69 40.52 19.01
C ARG A 100 -21.25 41.94 18.85
N PRO A 101 -22.52 42.11 18.47
CA PRO A 101 -23.09 43.43 18.32
C PRO A 101 -22.95 44.17 19.66
N SER A 102 -22.33 45.34 19.62
CA SER A 102 -22.18 46.20 20.79
C SER A 102 -23.57 46.53 21.33
N LEU A 103 -23.72 46.49 22.66
CA LEU A 103 -24.97 46.84 23.32
C LEU A 103 -25.41 48.25 22.86
N PRO A 104 -26.67 48.45 22.41
CA PRO A 104 -27.13 49.76 22.01
C PRO A 104 -27.05 50.74 23.19
N PRO A 105 -26.70 52.02 22.95
CA PRO A 105 -26.44 53.00 24.01
C PRO A 105 -27.66 53.23 24.92
N SER A 106 -28.88 53.03 24.41
CA SER A 106 -30.12 53.08 25.19
C SER A 106 -30.17 52.00 26.28
N ALA A 107 -29.76 50.76 25.96
CA ALA A 107 -29.71 49.67 26.93
C ALA A 107 -28.60 49.88 27.96
N ALA A 108 -27.45 50.44 27.56
CA ALA A 108 -26.38 50.82 28.48
C ALA A 108 -26.86 51.88 29.49
N ALA A 109 -27.61 52.89 29.03
CA ALA A 109 -28.17 53.92 29.90
C ALA A 109 -29.20 53.38 30.90
N ILE A 110 -30.03 52.40 30.49
CA ILE A 110 -30.98 51.73 31.39
C ILE A 110 -30.24 50.94 32.47
N LEU A 111 -29.20 50.18 32.10
CA LEU A 111 -28.39 49.44 33.06
C LEU A 111 -27.62 50.36 34.02
N ALA A 112 -27.08 51.48 33.55
CA ALA A 112 -26.42 52.47 34.40
C ALA A 112 -27.37 53.08 35.44
N ARG A 113 -28.62 53.40 35.03
CA ARG A 113 -29.66 53.88 35.95
C ARG A 113 -30.09 52.81 36.94
N ALA A 114 -30.24 51.56 36.50
CA ALA A 114 -30.56 50.45 37.38
C ALA A 114 -29.46 50.20 38.42
N LYS A 115 -28.18 50.25 38.02
CA LYS A 115 -27.03 50.12 38.93
C LYS A 115 -26.97 51.26 39.95
N ALA A 116 -27.24 52.50 39.54
CA ALA A 116 -27.30 53.65 40.44
C ALA A 116 -28.44 53.52 41.46
N ARG A 117 -29.61 53.03 41.05
CA ARG A 117 -30.74 52.76 41.96
C ARG A 117 -30.43 51.63 42.95
N ALA A 118 -29.74 50.58 42.51
CA ALA A 118 -29.33 49.48 43.37
C ALA A 118 -28.30 49.92 44.43
N ALA A 119 -27.30 50.72 44.03
CA ALA A 119 -26.30 51.26 44.94
C ALA A 119 -26.87 52.27 45.94
N GLY A 120 -27.92 53.02 45.56
CA GLY A 120 -28.62 53.95 46.47
C GLY A 120 -29.62 53.27 47.42
N LYS A 121 -30.03 52.02 47.15
CA LYS A 121 -30.98 51.25 48.00
C LYS A 121 -30.26 50.45 49.10
N SER A 122 -28.94 50.28 49.02
CA SER A 122 -28.12 49.55 50.00
C SER A 122 -27.52 50.45 51.11
N GLY A 123 -27.97 51.69 51.23
CA GLY A 123 -27.41 52.69 52.15
C GLY A 123 -28.46 53.48 52.92
N SER A 124 -29.54 52.86 53.36
CA SER A 124 -30.47 53.44 54.34
C SER A 124 -31.12 52.39 55.21
#